data_AF-A0AAY4C780-F1
#
_entry.id   AF-A0AAY4C780-F1
#
_cell.length_a   1.000
_cell.length_b   1.000
_cell.length_c   1.000
_cell.angle_alpha   90.00
_cell.angle_beta   90.00
_cell.angle_gamma   90.00
#
_symmetry.space_group_name_H-M   'P 1'
#
loop_
_entity.id
_entity.type
_entity.pdbx_description
1 polymer ?
#
loop_
_entity_poly.entity_id
_entity_poly.type
_entity_poly.pdbx_seq_one_letter_code
_entity_poly.pdbx_strand_id
1 'polypeptide(L)'
;MREGRCLADFRGFSTLASQTMTTEGRRQQFDASKLRSGPKLKVNHNPGTAADMVAEVSAAAGFVSRLLKARGLLSEYQLRLFSDGLRQALSEHYQHHWFPDRPQKGSGYRCIRINHEMDPIIGKAACRIGLTSELMFSLLPRELTLWVDPFEVSYRIGEDGSICVLYEAPAHANSSASSSGSSGAAFDYSQNCKAGGRMSPPKNYLMTVSS
;
A
#
# COMPACT_ATOMS: atom_id res chain seq x y z
N MET A 1 13.29 29.50 15.93
CA MET A 1 12.03 29.23 15.22
C MET A 1 12.18 29.68 13.77
N ARG A 2 12.13 28.76 12.80
CA ARG A 2 11.99 29.07 11.37
C ARG A 2 10.84 28.24 10.84
N GLU A 3 9.78 28.91 10.42
CA GLU A 3 8.61 28.31 9.79
C GLU A 3 8.96 27.85 8.37
N GLY A 4 8.87 26.55 8.13
CA GLY A 4 9.02 25.95 6.80
C GLY A 4 7.72 26.06 6.04
N ARG A 5 7.64 26.99 5.08
CA ARG A 5 6.52 27.10 4.13
C ARG A 5 6.56 25.93 3.15
N CYS A 6 5.47 25.18 3.05
CA CYS A 6 5.24 24.23 1.97
C CYS A 6 4.94 25.00 0.67
N LEU A 7 5.87 24.96 -0.28
CA LEU A 7 5.68 25.47 -1.64
C LEU A 7 5.00 24.39 -2.48
N ALA A 8 3.85 24.70 -3.08
CA ALA A 8 3.18 23.84 -4.05
C ALA A 8 3.50 24.35 -5.47
N ASP A 9 4.13 23.53 -6.29
CA ASP A 9 4.29 23.77 -7.72
C ASP A 9 3.34 22.88 -8.52
N PHE A 10 2.55 23.50 -9.40
CA PHE A 10 1.63 22.83 -10.33
C PHE A 10 1.82 23.41 -11.73
N ARG A 11 2.44 22.64 -12.62
CA ARG A 11 2.43 22.79 -14.09
C ARG A 11 2.36 21.34 -14.61
N GLY A 12 1.38 20.90 -15.39
CA GLY A 12 0.84 21.47 -16.62
C GLY A 12 1.34 20.58 -17.77
N PHE A 13 0.46 19.80 -18.41
CA PHE A 13 0.79 19.09 -19.65
C PHE A 13 -0.37 19.12 -20.63
N SER A 14 -0.06 19.68 -21.81
CA SER A 14 -0.84 19.70 -23.03
C SER A 14 -0.26 18.66 -24.00
N THR A 15 -1.13 18.11 -24.84
CA THR A 15 -0.99 17.99 -26.32
C THR A 15 -1.36 16.60 -26.85
N LEU A 16 -2.28 16.65 -27.81
CA LEU A 16 -2.78 15.60 -28.70
C LEU A 16 -1.71 14.95 -29.58
N ALA A 17 -1.93 13.70 -29.98
CA ALA A 17 -1.73 13.25 -31.36
C ALA A 17 -2.38 11.88 -31.59
N SER A 18 -3.44 11.83 -32.40
CA SER A 18 -3.93 10.61 -33.06
C SER A 18 -3.24 10.48 -34.42
N GLN A 19 -2.66 9.32 -34.72
CA GLN A 19 -2.32 8.94 -36.10
C GLN A 19 -2.67 7.47 -36.36
N THR A 20 -3.32 7.28 -37.49
CA THR A 20 -3.78 6.05 -38.13
C THR A 20 -2.62 5.32 -38.81
N MET A 21 -2.61 3.99 -38.77
CA MET A 21 -1.75 3.15 -39.61
C MET A 21 -2.57 2.06 -40.31
N THR A 22 -2.29 1.94 -41.59
CA THR A 22 -2.98 1.16 -42.62
C THR A 22 -2.53 -0.30 -42.67
N THR A 23 -3.40 -1.11 -43.26
CA THR A 23 -3.41 -2.56 -43.45
C THR A 23 -2.14 -3.20 -44.04
N GLU A 24 -1.72 -4.32 -43.45
CA GLU A 24 -0.74 -5.26 -44.01
C GLU A 24 -1.44 -6.55 -44.47
N GLY A 25 -1.18 -6.99 -45.70
CA GLY A 25 -1.70 -8.23 -46.25
C GLY A 25 -0.60 -9.03 -46.93
N ARG A 26 -0.05 -10.02 -46.23
CA ARG A 26 0.80 -11.06 -46.85
C ARG A 26 0.64 -12.39 -46.11
N ARG A 27 -0.02 -13.33 -46.79
CA ARG A 27 -0.13 -14.74 -46.42
C ARG A 27 1.26 -15.37 -46.32
N GLN A 28 1.58 -15.96 -45.18
CA GLN A 28 2.67 -16.93 -45.04
C GLN A 28 2.09 -18.28 -44.62
N GLN A 29 2.58 -19.33 -45.27
CA GLN A 29 2.19 -20.73 -45.11
C GLN A 29 2.53 -21.24 -43.70
N PHE A 30 1.61 -22.03 -43.12
CA PHE A 30 1.80 -22.74 -41.87
C PHE A 30 2.51 -24.08 -42.12
N ASP A 31 3.74 -24.21 -41.63
CA ASP A 31 4.48 -25.48 -41.56
C ASP A 31 4.27 -26.11 -40.17
N ALA A 32 3.56 -27.23 -40.13
CA ALA A 32 3.14 -27.91 -38.90
C ALA A 32 4.23 -28.77 -38.23
N SER A 33 5.50 -28.66 -38.67
CA SER A 33 6.60 -29.50 -38.16
C SER A 33 7.45 -28.88 -37.03
N LYS A 34 7.15 -27.65 -36.56
CA LYS A 34 7.92 -26.98 -35.49
C LYS A 34 7.37 -27.16 -34.05
N LEU A 35 6.44 -28.09 -33.84
CA LEU A 35 5.75 -28.31 -32.56
C LEU A 35 6.58 -29.14 -31.56
N ARG A 36 7.82 -28.74 -31.25
CA ARG A 36 8.60 -29.30 -30.11
C ARG A 36 9.66 -28.33 -29.59
N SER A 37 9.21 -27.18 -29.13
CA SER A 37 9.63 -26.54 -27.87
C SER A 37 8.88 -25.22 -27.79
N GLY A 38 7.85 -25.15 -26.95
CA GLY A 38 7.16 -23.88 -26.70
C GLY A 38 8.15 -22.88 -26.11
N PRO A 39 8.06 -21.59 -26.44
CA PRO A 39 8.82 -20.59 -25.70
C PRO A 39 8.41 -20.71 -24.24
N LYS A 40 9.38 -20.92 -23.34
CA LYS A 40 9.17 -20.62 -21.93
C LYS A 40 8.73 -19.16 -21.91
N LEU A 41 7.46 -18.92 -21.63
CA LEU A 41 6.96 -17.59 -21.36
C LEU A 41 7.84 -17.05 -20.25
N LYS A 42 8.75 -16.12 -20.59
CA LYS A 42 9.31 -15.22 -19.61
C LYS A 42 8.10 -14.48 -19.08
N VAL A 43 7.65 -14.87 -17.88
CA VAL A 43 6.71 -14.06 -17.12
C VAL A 43 7.44 -12.76 -16.87
N ASN A 44 7.17 -11.77 -17.74
CA ASN A 44 7.57 -10.40 -17.50
C ASN A 44 6.90 -10.02 -16.19
N HIS A 45 7.68 -9.97 -15.12
CA HIS A 45 7.23 -9.40 -13.86
C HIS A 45 7.00 -7.92 -14.15
N ASN A 46 5.75 -7.56 -14.43
CA ASN A 46 5.37 -6.17 -14.50
C ASN A 46 5.51 -5.65 -13.06
N PRO A 47 6.26 -4.57 -12.80
CA PRO A 47 6.23 -3.93 -11.49
C PRO A 47 4.76 -3.68 -11.13
N GLY A 48 4.35 -4.06 -9.91
CA GLY A 48 2.96 -4.04 -9.49
C GLY A 48 2.32 -2.71 -9.87
N THR A 49 1.25 -2.77 -10.65
CA THR A 49 0.59 -1.57 -11.13
C THR A 49 -0.09 -0.87 -9.95
N ALA A 50 -0.35 0.43 -10.06
CA ALA A 50 -1.04 1.18 -9.00
C ALA A 50 -2.40 0.56 -8.62
N ALA A 51 -3.02 -0.22 -9.51
CA ALA A 51 -4.24 -0.98 -9.24
C ALA A 51 -4.05 -2.10 -8.18
N ASP A 52 -2.84 -2.67 -8.10
CA ASP A 52 -2.52 -3.86 -7.29
C ASP A 52 -2.25 -3.53 -5.81
N MET A 53 -2.30 -2.25 -5.41
CA MET A 53 -2.07 -1.80 -4.03
C MET A 53 -3.22 -0.96 -3.46
N VAL A 54 -4.28 -0.74 -4.23
CA VAL A 54 -5.35 0.22 -3.88
C VAL A 54 -6.04 -0.18 -2.58
N ALA A 55 -6.30 -1.47 -2.37
CA ALA A 55 -7.03 -1.96 -1.20
C ALA A 55 -6.21 -1.77 0.08
N GLU A 56 -4.93 -2.15 0.04
CA GLU A 56 -3.98 -2.06 1.14
C GLU A 56 -3.72 -0.59 1.52
N VAL A 57 -3.43 0.25 0.51
CA VAL A 57 -3.21 1.69 0.72
C VAL A 57 -4.47 2.36 1.27
N SER A 58 -5.66 1.98 0.78
CA SER A 58 -6.92 2.53 1.28
C SER A 58 -7.21 2.08 2.72
N ALA A 59 -6.90 0.82 3.06
CA ALA A 59 -7.01 0.33 4.43
C ALA A 59 -6.09 1.10 5.39
N ALA A 60 -4.82 1.26 5.02
CA ALA A 60 -3.82 2.01 5.79
C ALA A 60 -4.24 3.48 6.01
N ALA A 61 -4.57 4.21 4.94
CA ALA A 61 -4.98 5.61 5.04
C ALA A 61 -6.29 5.79 5.83
N GLY A 62 -7.25 4.88 5.64
CA GLY A 62 -8.49 4.86 6.41
C GLY A 62 -8.26 4.62 7.89
N PHE A 63 -7.30 3.75 8.26
CA PHE A 63 -6.94 3.51 9.65
C PHE A 63 -6.34 4.75 10.31
N VAL A 64 -5.37 5.40 9.69
CA VAL A 64 -4.81 6.65 10.22
C VAL A 64 -5.88 7.73 10.34
N SER A 65 -6.76 7.86 9.35
CA SER A 65 -7.87 8.82 9.38
C SER A 65 -8.83 8.54 10.54
N ARG A 66 -9.12 7.28 10.86
CA ARG A 66 -9.92 6.90 12.04
C ARG A 66 -9.23 7.26 13.36
N LEU A 67 -7.91 7.11 13.46
CA LEU A 67 -7.15 7.53 14.65
C LEU A 67 -7.27 9.04 14.87
N LEU A 68 -7.15 9.84 13.80
CA LEU A 68 -7.34 11.29 13.86
C LEU A 68 -8.77 11.66 14.25
N LYS A 69 -9.77 10.98 13.66
CA LYS A 69 -11.19 11.18 13.95
C LYS A 69 -11.55 10.90 15.41
N ALA A 70 -10.96 9.87 16.02
CA ALA A 70 -11.24 9.47 17.40
C ALA A 70 -10.95 10.57 18.44
N ARG A 71 -10.11 11.55 18.09
CA ARG A 71 -9.78 12.70 18.95
C ARG A 71 -10.73 13.89 18.78
N GLY A 72 -11.60 13.87 17.76
CA GLY A 72 -12.68 14.84 17.58
C GLY A 72 -12.28 16.26 17.17
N LEU A 73 -11.01 16.50 16.80
CA LEU A 73 -10.54 17.85 16.45
C LEU A 73 -10.68 18.22 14.96
N LEU A 74 -10.92 17.24 14.07
CA LEU A 74 -10.94 17.44 12.63
C LEU A 74 -12.34 17.25 12.03
N SER A 75 -12.68 18.09 11.06
CA SER A 75 -13.91 17.94 10.26
C SER A 75 -13.84 16.74 9.30
N GLU A 76 -14.99 16.20 8.90
CA GLU A 76 -15.06 15.12 7.88
C GLU A 76 -14.41 15.54 6.54
N TYR A 77 -14.52 16.84 6.20
CA TYR A 77 -13.88 17.38 5.00
C TYR A 77 -12.35 17.31 5.08
N GLN A 78 -11.76 17.74 6.21
CA GLN A 78 -10.31 17.64 6.43
C GLN A 78 -9.84 16.19 6.46
N LEU A 79 -10.59 15.30 7.13
CA LEU A 79 -10.28 13.87 7.18
C LEU A 79 -10.28 13.23 5.79
N ARG A 80 -11.24 13.59 4.93
CA ARG A 80 -11.28 13.13 3.54
C ARG A 80 -10.08 13.64 2.74
N LEU A 81 -9.76 14.94 2.82
CA LEU A 81 -8.59 15.51 2.14
C LEU A 81 -7.28 14.86 2.60
N PHE A 82 -7.14 14.62 3.91
CA PHE A 82 -6.00 13.90 4.46
C PHE A 82 -5.91 12.47 3.93
N SER A 83 -7.03 11.72 3.97
CA SER A 83 -7.08 10.34 3.49
C SER A 83 -6.71 10.25 2.00
N ASP A 84 -7.26 11.12 1.16
CA ASP A 84 -6.97 11.11 -0.28
C ASP A 84 -5.51 11.51 -0.57
N GLY A 85 -5.02 12.54 0.13
CA GLY A 85 -3.62 12.97 0.03
C GLY A 85 -2.63 11.89 0.47
N LEU A 86 -2.96 11.16 1.53
CA LEU A 86 -2.14 10.05 2.03
C LEU A 86 -2.16 8.86 1.06
N ARG A 87 -3.33 8.47 0.54
CA ARG A 87 -3.43 7.38 -0.46
C ARG A 87 -2.58 7.67 -1.68
N GLN A 88 -2.67 8.89 -2.22
CA GLN A 88 -1.85 9.31 -3.35
C GLN A 88 -0.36 9.20 -3.03
N ALA A 89 0.08 9.78 -1.91
CA ALA A 89 1.50 9.81 -1.56
C ALA A 89 2.09 8.42 -1.30
N LEU A 90 1.32 7.51 -0.69
CA LEU A 90 1.73 6.12 -0.49
C LEU A 90 1.84 5.37 -1.81
N SER A 91 0.84 5.49 -2.70
CA SER A 91 0.88 4.84 -4.01
C SER A 91 2.09 5.30 -4.85
N GLU A 92 2.37 6.61 -4.84
CA GLU A 92 3.56 7.17 -5.49
C GLU A 92 4.86 6.62 -4.87
N HIS A 93 4.92 6.52 -3.54
CA HIS A 93 6.11 6.01 -2.83
C HIS A 93 6.36 4.51 -3.11
N TYR A 94 5.29 3.71 -3.19
CA TYR A 94 5.39 2.25 -3.28
C TYR A 94 5.56 1.72 -4.70
N GLN A 95 5.39 2.55 -5.73
CA GLN A 95 5.32 2.14 -7.15
C GLN A 95 6.47 1.23 -7.64
N HIS A 96 7.68 1.37 -7.08
CA HIS A 96 8.85 0.56 -7.44
C HIS A 96 9.27 -0.43 -6.35
N HIS A 97 8.50 -0.47 -5.27
CA HIS A 97 8.74 -1.30 -4.10
C HIS A 97 7.52 -2.17 -3.79
N TRP A 98 6.67 -2.47 -4.78
CA TRP A 98 5.51 -3.36 -4.62
C TRP A 98 5.76 -4.70 -5.31
N PHE A 99 5.83 -5.80 -4.54
CA PHE A 99 6.17 -7.13 -5.04
C PHE A 99 5.13 -8.17 -4.60
N PRO A 100 3.99 -8.32 -5.30
CA PRO A 100 2.95 -9.29 -4.92
C PRO A 100 3.44 -10.74 -4.81
N ASP A 101 4.37 -11.16 -5.68
CA ASP A 101 4.96 -12.52 -5.62
C ASP A 101 5.85 -12.74 -4.37
N ARG A 102 6.33 -11.65 -3.75
CA ARG A 102 7.18 -11.68 -2.55
C ARG A 102 6.74 -10.54 -1.61
N PRO A 103 5.58 -10.64 -0.94
CA PRO A 103 4.97 -9.52 -0.21
C PRO A 103 5.91 -8.86 0.81
N GLN A 104 6.71 -9.67 1.49
CA GLN A 104 7.69 -9.23 2.50
C GLN A 104 8.87 -8.45 1.92
N LYS A 105 9.15 -8.56 0.60
CA LYS A 105 10.23 -7.80 -0.04
C LYS A 105 9.84 -6.32 -0.04
N GLY A 106 10.70 -5.48 0.56
CA GLY A 106 10.45 -4.05 0.67
C GLY A 106 9.48 -3.63 1.78
N SER A 107 9.03 -4.56 2.65
CA SER A 107 8.12 -4.23 3.76
C SER A 107 8.69 -3.13 4.67
N GLY A 108 9.98 -3.20 5.03
CA GLY A 108 10.64 -2.14 5.80
C GLY A 108 10.69 -0.77 5.11
N TYR A 109 10.76 -0.72 3.77
CA TYR A 109 10.70 0.52 3.01
C TYR A 109 9.28 1.12 3.00
N ARG A 110 8.26 0.27 2.91
CA ARG A 110 6.84 0.68 2.95
C ARG A 110 6.31 0.87 4.37
N CYS A 111 7.12 0.59 5.40
CA CYS A 111 6.70 0.70 6.78
C CYS A 111 6.49 2.17 7.14
N ILE A 112 5.30 2.50 7.64
CA ILE A 112 4.98 3.81 8.22
C ILE A 112 5.29 3.73 9.71
N ARG A 113 6.14 4.61 10.21
CA ARG A 113 6.56 4.61 11.62
C ARG A 113 6.44 5.99 12.24
N ILE A 114 5.77 6.04 13.39
CA ILE A 114 5.67 7.22 14.24
C ILE A 114 6.26 6.86 15.60
N ASN A 115 7.24 7.64 16.04
CA ASN A 115 7.89 7.51 17.34
C ASN A 115 8.21 8.92 17.89
N HIS A 116 9.47 9.23 18.16
CA HIS A 116 9.94 10.60 18.41
C HIS A 116 9.92 11.47 17.14
N GLU A 117 9.80 10.85 15.97
CA GLU A 117 9.71 11.50 14.67
C GLU A 117 8.40 11.12 13.96
N MET A 118 7.86 12.08 13.21
CA MET A 118 6.66 11.88 12.40
C MET A 118 7.07 11.27 11.07
N ASP A 119 6.36 10.24 10.62
CA ASP A 119 6.56 9.69 9.29
C ASP A 119 6.45 10.81 8.23
N PRO A 120 7.42 10.93 7.30
CA PRO A 120 7.47 12.06 6.37
C PRO A 120 6.27 12.08 5.39
N ILE A 121 5.71 10.92 5.04
CA ILE A 121 4.55 10.83 4.16
C ILE A 121 3.29 11.28 4.92
N ILE A 122 3.12 10.83 6.15
CA ILE A 122 2.05 11.28 7.05
C ILE A 122 2.14 12.79 7.30
N GLY A 123 3.35 13.28 7.62
CA GLY A 123 3.60 14.71 7.84
C GLY A 123 3.28 15.56 6.62
N LYS A 124 3.65 15.09 5.41
CA LYS A 124 3.31 15.78 4.15
C LYS A 124 1.80 15.82 3.91
N ALA A 125 1.08 14.73 4.16
CA ALA A 125 -0.38 14.67 4.03
C ALA A 125 -1.08 15.58 5.07
N ALA A 126 -0.58 15.59 6.31
CA ALA A 126 -1.08 16.45 7.39
C ALA A 126 -0.86 17.95 7.08
N CYS A 127 0.31 18.32 6.55
CA CYS A 127 0.61 19.70 6.19
C CYS A 127 -0.35 20.25 5.13
N ARG A 128 -0.79 19.42 4.16
CA ARG A 128 -1.77 19.82 3.13
C ARG A 128 -3.13 20.24 3.69
N ILE A 129 -3.50 19.76 4.88
CA ILE A 129 -4.74 20.14 5.58
C ILE A 129 -4.49 21.12 6.74
N GLY A 130 -3.29 21.71 6.81
CA GLY A 130 -2.93 22.73 7.80
C GLY A 130 -2.55 22.21 9.18
N LEU A 131 -2.21 20.91 9.32
CA LEU A 131 -1.78 20.35 10.60
C LEU A 131 -0.25 20.33 10.71
N THR A 132 0.25 20.74 11.88
CA THR A 132 1.67 20.65 12.21
C THR A 132 2.03 19.27 12.79
N SER A 133 3.31 18.93 12.78
CA SER A 133 3.79 17.68 13.38
C SER A 133 3.48 17.58 14.88
N GLU A 134 3.54 18.70 15.61
CA GLU A 134 3.23 18.75 17.05
C GLU A 134 1.76 18.39 17.31
N LEU A 135 0.84 18.91 16.49
CA LEU A 135 -0.57 18.56 16.58
C LEU A 135 -0.81 17.10 16.17
N MET A 136 -0.10 16.60 15.16
CA MET A 136 -0.17 15.19 14.78
C MET A 136 0.28 14.26 15.91
N PHE A 137 1.31 14.62 16.68
CA PHE A 137 1.76 13.85 17.85
C PHE A 137 0.77 13.85 19.01
N SER A 138 -0.09 14.87 19.14
CA SER A 138 -1.15 14.86 20.16
C SER A 138 -2.37 14.06 19.71
N LEU A 139 -2.57 13.93 18.39
CA LEU A 139 -3.70 13.23 17.79
C LEU A 139 -3.47 11.72 17.64
N LEU A 140 -2.28 11.31 17.18
CA LEU A 140 -1.92 9.92 16.90
C LEU A 140 -1.24 9.24 18.09
N PRO A 141 -1.20 7.88 18.12
CA PRO A 141 -0.36 7.17 19.07
C PRO A 141 1.11 7.58 18.94
N ARG A 142 1.78 7.79 20.08
CA ARG A 142 3.21 8.17 20.11
C ARG A 142 4.11 7.10 19.48
N GLU A 143 3.71 5.85 19.58
CA GLU A 143 4.44 4.72 19.01
C GLU A 143 3.48 3.93 18.13
N LEU A 144 3.60 4.11 16.82
CA LEU A 144 2.84 3.39 15.81
C LEU A 144 3.81 2.83 14.78
N THR A 145 3.65 1.55 14.48
CA THR A 145 4.28 0.91 13.32
C THR A 145 3.17 0.29 12.47
N LEU A 146 3.13 0.61 11.19
CA LEU A 146 2.11 0.17 10.24
C LEU A 146 2.80 -0.40 9.00
N TRP A 147 2.55 -1.67 8.74
CA TRP A 147 3.03 -2.40 7.58
C TRP A 147 1.96 -2.43 6.50
N VAL A 148 2.33 -2.03 5.29
CA VAL A 148 1.46 -2.02 4.12
C VAL A 148 2.10 -2.89 3.07
N ASP A 149 1.75 -4.18 3.08
CA ASP A 149 2.33 -5.21 2.23
C ASP A 149 1.26 -5.77 1.29
N PRO A 150 1.63 -6.31 0.10
CA PRO A 150 0.66 -6.97 -0.75
C PRO A 150 -0.14 -8.01 0.03
N PHE A 151 -1.46 -7.92 -0.06
CA PHE A 151 -2.42 -8.81 0.60
C PHE A 151 -2.51 -8.69 2.13
N GLU A 152 -1.71 -7.86 2.81
CA GLU A 152 -1.77 -7.69 4.26
C GLU A 152 -1.46 -6.26 4.69
N VAL A 153 -2.33 -5.69 5.53
CA VAL A 153 -2.00 -4.48 6.30
C VAL A 153 -2.09 -4.83 7.77
N SER A 154 -1.00 -4.63 8.49
CA SER A 154 -0.92 -4.93 9.92
C SER A 154 -0.25 -3.80 10.67
N TYR A 155 -0.51 -3.67 11.97
CA TYR A 155 0.01 -2.59 12.78
C TYR A 155 0.36 -3.03 14.19
N ARG A 156 1.18 -2.22 14.86
CA ARG A 156 1.51 -2.31 16.28
C ARG A 156 1.43 -0.92 16.89
N ILE A 157 0.78 -0.81 18.05
CA ILE A 157 0.77 0.41 18.87
C ILE A 157 1.56 0.14 20.15
N GLY A 158 2.55 0.97 20.45
CA GLY A 158 3.51 0.76 21.54
C GLY A 158 4.71 -0.11 21.12
N GLU A 159 5.85 0.06 21.79
CA GLU A 159 7.04 -0.81 21.64
C GLU A 159 6.71 -2.28 21.91
N ASP A 160 6.02 -2.56 23.01
CA ASP A 160 5.60 -3.91 23.43
C ASP A 160 4.18 -4.29 22.95
N GLY A 161 3.65 -3.55 21.98
CA GLY A 161 2.31 -3.80 21.44
C GLY A 161 2.18 -5.15 20.75
N SER A 162 0.99 -5.74 20.80
CA SER A 162 0.64 -6.87 19.93
C SER A 162 0.48 -6.41 18.48
N ILE A 163 0.81 -7.28 17.53
CA ILE A 163 0.54 -7.04 16.11
C ILE A 163 -0.92 -7.39 15.82
N CYS A 164 -1.62 -6.45 15.21
CA CYS A 164 -3.01 -6.59 14.77
C CYS A 164 -3.09 -6.50 13.25
N VAL A 165 -3.86 -7.39 12.64
CA VAL A 165 -4.15 -7.34 11.20
C VAL A 165 -5.35 -6.44 10.96
N LEU A 166 -5.18 -5.46 10.07
CA LEU A 166 -6.20 -4.50 9.66
C LEU A 166 -6.89 -4.93 8.37
N TYR A 167 -6.14 -5.53 7.45
CA TYR A 167 -6.60 -6.03 6.16
C TYR A 167 -5.82 -7.29 5.83
N GLU A 168 -6.53 -8.29 5.29
CA GLU A 168 -5.95 -9.53 4.80
C GLU A 168 -6.74 -9.94 3.55
N ALA A 169 -6.02 -10.34 2.51
CA ALA A 169 -6.58 -10.91 1.29
C ALA A 169 -5.90 -12.24 0.98
N PRO A 170 -6.58 -13.17 0.31
CA PRO A 170 -5.92 -14.36 -0.18
C PRO A 170 -4.85 -13.94 -1.20
N ALA A 171 -3.58 -14.28 -0.93
CA ALA A 171 -2.55 -14.17 -1.96
C ALA A 171 -3.01 -14.99 -3.17
N HIS A 172 -2.94 -14.41 -4.37
CA HIS A 172 -3.17 -15.18 -5.60
C HIS A 172 -2.05 -16.22 -5.73
N ALA A 173 -2.24 -17.36 -5.08
CA ALA A 173 -1.42 -18.52 -5.29
C ALA A 173 -1.57 -18.90 -6.76
N ASN A 174 -0.48 -18.80 -7.52
CA ASN A 174 -0.42 -19.38 -8.86
C ASN A 174 -0.95 -20.81 -8.77
N SER A 175 -2.08 -21.03 -9.44
CA SER A 175 -2.92 -22.20 -9.34
C SER A 175 -2.14 -23.47 -9.64
N SER A 176 -1.74 -24.15 -8.58
CA SER A 176 -1.34 -25.56 -8.60
C SER A 176 -1.71 -26.22 -7.27
N ALA A 177 -2.96 -26.05 -6.85
CA ALA A 177 -3.57 -26.90 -5.84
C ALA A 177 -5.06 -27.06 -6.15
N SER A 178 -5.36 -28.22 -6.71
CA SER A 178 -6.63 -28.96 -6.75
C SER A 178 -7.84 -28.37 -6.01
N SER A 179 -8.93 -28.30 -6.77
CA SER A 179 -10.33 -28.14 -6.38
C SER A 179 -10.72 -28.83 -5.07
N SER A 180 -11.32 -28.05 -4.15
CA SER A 180 -12.39 -28.50 -3.26
C SER A 180 -13.26 -27.28 -2.96
N GLY A 181 -14.51 -27.31 -3.41
CA GLY A 181 -15.41 -26.16 -3.31
C GLY A 181 -15.87 -25.86 -1.89
N SER A 182 -16.29 -24.62 -1.66
CA SER A 182 -17.59 -24.31 -1.04
C SER A 182 -17.86 -22.81 -1.14
N SER A 183 -19.11 -22.54 -1.49
CA SER A 183 -19.78 -21.28 -1.76
C SER A 183 -19.90 -20.36 -0.55
N GLY A 184 -19.75 -19.05 -0.80
CA GLY A 184 -20.54 -17.95 -0.23
C GLY A 184 -20.56 -17.75 1.28
N ALA A 185 -20.01 -16.63 1.74
CA ALA A 185 -20.55 -15.90 2.88
C ALA A 185 -20.09 -14.45 2.84
N ALA A 186 -21.07 -13.53 2.75
CA ALA A 186 -20.91 -12.17 3.22
C ALA A 186 -20.62 -12.22 4.73
N PHE A 187 -19.65 -11.47 5.25
CA PHE A 187 -19.52 -11.32 6.69
C PHE A 187 -19.16 -9.91 7.17
N ASP A 188 -19.88 -9.62 8.24
CA ASP A 188 -20.10 -8.43 9.03
C ASP A 188 -18.85 -7.91 9.75
N TYR A 189 -18.74 -6.58 9.88
CA TYR A 189 -17.71 -5.90 10.66
C TYR A 189 -18.13 -5.92 12.13
N SER A 190 -17.73 -6.96 12.86
CA SER A 190 -17.86 -7.00 14.31
C SER A 190 -16.50 -7.02 14.99
N GLN A 191 -16.29 -5.98 15.79
CA GLN A 191 -15.15 -5.71 16.65
C GLN A 191 -14.94 -6.88 17.63
N ASN A 192 -13.90 -7.68 17.41
CA ASN A 192 -13.49 -8.68 18.39
C ASN A 192 -11.96 -8.86 18.40
N CYS A 193 -11.29 -8.07 19.23
CA CYS A 193 -9.91 -8.33 19.62
C CYS A 193 -9.89 -9.52 20.59
N LYS A 194 -9.98 -10.74 20.05
CA LYS A 194 -9.63 -11.94 20.82
C LYS A 194 -8.11 -12.06 20.87
N ALA A 195 -7.59 -11.89 22.07
CA ALA A 195 -6.21 -12.21 22.45
C ALA A 195 -5.93 -13.70 22.19
N GLY A 196 -5.50 -14.02 20.98
CA GLY A 196 -4.80 -15.26 20.64
C GLY A 196 -3.34 -14.89 20.44
N GLY A 197 -2.49 -15.23 21.43
CA GLY A 197 -1.06 -14.98 21.37
C GLY A 197 -0.47 -15.51 20.07
N ARG A 198 -0.01 -14.59 19.21
CA ARG A 198 0.87 -14.90 18.09
C ARG A 198 2.18 -14.19 18.38
N MET A 199 3.22 -15.01 18.56
CA MET A 199 4.58 -14.55 18.81
C MET A 199 5.03 -13.57 17.73
N SER A 200 5.91 -12.68 18.13
CA SER A 200 6.63 -11.67 17.35
C SER A 200 6.95 -12.11 15.91
N PRO A 201 7.00 -11.15 14.97
CA PRO A 201 7.22 -11.44 13.55
C PRO A 201 8.53 -12.21 13.35
N PRO A 202 8.64 -13.01 12.26
CA PRO A 202 9.77 -13.91 12.03
C PRO A 202 11.10 -13.16 12.10
N LYS A 203 12.14 -13.84 12.60
CA LYS A 203 13.51 -13.34 12.88
C LYS A 203 14.25 -12.67 11.70
N ASN A 204 13.61 -12.55 10.54
CA ASN A 204 14.12 -11.81 9.39
C ASN A 204 13.60 -10.37 9.30
N TYR A 205 12.80 -9.90 10.28
CA TYR A 205 12.44 -8.48 10.42
C TYR A 205 13.61 -7.65 11.01
N LEU A 206 14.81 -7.81 10.46
CA LEU A 206 15.99 -7.04 10.82
C LEU A 206 15.95 -5.72 10.03
N MET A 207 15.63 -4.63 10.73
CA MET A 207 15.85 -3.27 10.22
C MET A 207 17.36 -3.03 10.17
N THR A 208 17.98 -3.16 8.99
CA THR A 208 19.32 -2.65 8.75
C THR A 208 19.26 -1.13 8.73
N VAL A 209 19.62 -0.50 9.84
CA VAL A 209 19.97 0.92 9.89
C VAL A 209 21.38 1.07 9.32
N SER A 210 21.49 1.60 8.11
CA SER A 210 22.79 2.02 7.57
C SER A 210 23.22 3.32 8.26
N SER A 211 24.44 3.32 8.79
CA SER A 211 25.14 4.50 9.33
C SER A 211 25.64 5.42 8.23
#